data_AF-A0A957GEQ9-F1
#
_entry.id   AF-A0A957GEQ9-F1
#
_cell.length_a   1.000
_cell.length_b   1.000
_cell.length_c   1.000
_cell.angle_alpha   90.00
_cell.angle_beta   90.00
_cell.angle_gamma   90.00
#
_symmetry.space_group_name_H-M   'P 1'
#
loop_
_entity.id
_entity.type
_entity.pdbx_description
1 polymer ?
#
loop_
_entity_poly.entity_id
_entity_poly.type
_entity_poly.pdbx_seq_one_letter_code
_entity_poly.pdbx_strand_id
1 'polypeptide(L)'
;MELRILSAAEVVQALPMAAAIEGMKMAFAQLSAGQVTVPVRVHVGVPQHDGVSLFMPALLHQSGDLAVKVVSVFPHNPTKGLPVINGVVLVLDETTGVPRALMDGGSLTAIRTGAVSGAATDLLANPDASSVAIIGSGVQARTQLEAVCTVRQITAVYVYSPNRDHAEAFAAAAAGRGPIP
;
A
#
# COMPACT_ATOMS: atom_id res chain seq x y z
N MET A 1 23.21 10.27 16.04
CA MET A 1 22.33 9.75 14.97
C MET A 1 20.90 9.91 15.46
N GLU A 2 20.06 10.64 14.73
CA GLU A 2 18.64 10.79 15.06
C GLU A 2 17.83 9.94 14.07
N LEU A 3 17.24 8.85 14.56
CA LEU A 3 16.38 7.98 13.76
C LEU A 3 14.93 8.42 13.96
N ARG A 4 14.28 8.87 12.88
CA ARG A 4 12.87 9.24 12.94
C ARG A 4 12.00 7.98 12.96
N ILE A 5 11.06 7.89 13.90
CA ILE A 5 10.08 6.80 13.95
C ILE A 5 8.73 7.37 13.56
N LEU A 6 8.08 6.78 12.56
CA LEU A 6 6.75 7.19 12.09
C LEU A 6 5.74 6.09 12.37
N SER A 7 4.77 6.41 13.21
CA SER A 7 3.59 5.58 13.49
C SER A 7 2.68 5.50 12.27
N ALA A 8 1.72 4.56 12.31
CA ALA A 8 0.71 4.42 11.26
C ALA A 8 -0.08 5.71 11.02
N ALA A 9 -0.43 6.44 12.09
CA ALA A 9 -1.17 7.69 11.98
C ALA A 9 -0.34 8.78 11.28
N GLU A 10 0.95 8.90 11.61
CA GLU A 10 1.85 9.86 10.98
C GLU A 10 2.10 9.52 9.51
N VAL A 11 2.22 8.24 9.17
CA VAL A 11 2.35 7.78 7.77
C VAL A 11 1.10 8.15 6.97
N VAL A 12 -0.09 7.85 7.49
CA VAL A 12 -1.36 8.17 6.81
C VAL A 12 -1.52 9.68 6.62
N GLN A 13 -1.16 10.48 7.63
CA GLN A 13 -1.23 11.93 7.56
C GLN A 13 -0.23 12.52 6.57
N ALA A 14 0.99 11.96 6.51
CA ALA A 14 2.07 12.48 5.68
C ALA A 14 1.96 12.09 4.19
N LEU A 15 1.17 11.07 3.85
CA LEU A 15 1.10 10.52 2.50
C LEU A 15 -0.34 10.45 1.95
N PRO A 16 -0.91 11.58 1.48
CA PRO A 16 -2.20 11.59 0.80
C PRO A 16 -2.23 10.70 -0.45
N MET A 17 -3.38 10.10 -0.76
CA MET A 17 -3.51 9.13 -1.84
C MET A 17 -3.07 9.67 -3.21
N ALA A 18 -3.40 10.92 -3.55
CA ALA A 18 -2.96 11.55 -4.80
C ALA A 18 -1.43 11.59 -4.92
N ALA A 19 -0.73 11.98 -3.84
CA ALA A 19 0.73 11.99 -3.81
C ALA A 19 1.32 10.58 -3.90
N ALA A 20 0.69 9.60 -3.24
CA ALA A 20 1.10 8.20 -3.33
C ALA A 20 0.97 7.66 -4.77
N ILE A 21 -0.10 8.03 -5.50
CA ILE A 21 -0.32 7.63 -6.89
C ILE A 21 0.78 8.20 -7.79
N GLU A 22 1.10 9.48 -7.67
CA GLU A 22 2.20 10.10 -8.43
C GLU A 22 3.55 9.47 -8.10
N GLY A 23 3.82 9.19 -6.83
CA GLY A 23 5.02 8.47 -6.40
C GLY A 23 5.11 7.07 -7.05
N MET A 24 3.99 6.35 -7.16
CA MET A 24 3.96 5.05 -7.85
C MET A 24 4.20 5.19 -9.36
N LYS A 25 3.61 6.19 -10.03
CA LYS A 25 3.87 6.46 -11.46
C LYS A 25 5.36 6.73 -11.70
N MET A 26 5.99 7.57 -10.87
CA MET A 26 7.42 7.86 -10.95
C MET A 26 8.28 6.60 -10.74
N ALA A 27 7.99 5.81 -9.71
CA ALA A 27 8.73 4.59 -9.41
C ALA A 27 8.64 3.56 -10.55
N PHE A 28 7.46 3.36 -11.14
CA PHE A 28 7.29 2.45 -12.27
C PHE A 28 7.94 2.96 -13.55
N ALA A 29 7.91 4.28 -13.81
CA ALA A 29 8.63 4.87 -14.94
C ALA A 29 10.14 4.61 -14.83
N GLN A 30 10.74 4.84 -13.65
CA GLN A 30 12.15 4.54 -13.41
C GLN A 30 12.47 3.04 -13.53
N LEU A 31 11.60 2.18 -13.00
CA LEU A 31 11.74 0.73 -13.14
C LEU A 31 11.75 0.33 -14.62
N SER A 32 10.80 0.84 -15.42
CA SER A 32 10.72 0.56 -16.86
C SER A 32 11.93 1.08 -17.64
N ALA A 33 12.55 2.17 -17.15
CA ALA A 33 13.76 2.75 -17.74
C ALA A 33 15.07 2.09 -17.26
N GLY A 34 14.99 1.07 -16.39
CA GLY A 34 16.17 0.41 -15.81
C GLY A 34 16.97 1.29 -14.84
N GLN A 35 16.36 2.34 -14.29
CA GLN A 35 17.00 3.32 -13.38
C GLN A 35 16.77 2.99 -11.90
N VAL A 36 16.77 1.70 -11.57
CA VAL A 36 16.50 1.21 -10.22
C VAL A 36 17.37 0.00 -9.90
N THR A 37 17.66 -0.20 -8.62
CA THR A 37 18.16 -1.48 -8.10
C THR A 37 17.06 -2.11 -7.25
N VAL A 38 16.38 -3.13 -7.80
CA VAL A 38 15.30 -3.85 -7.11
C VAL A 38 15.55 -5.36 -7.25
N PRO A 39 16.33 -5.97 -6.34
CA PRO A 39 16.55 -7.41 -6.38
C PRO A 39 15.26 -8.17 -6.03
N VAL A 40 15.24 -9.46 -6.38
CA VAL A 40 14.14 -10.35 -6.01
C VAL A 40 14.04 -10.40 -4.48
N ARG A 41 12.81 -10.24 -3.96
CA ARG A 41 12.54 -10.29 -2.52
C ARG A 41 12.99 -11.62 -1.90
N VAL A 42 13.55 -11.55 -0.70
CA VAL A 42 13.95 -12.74 0.06
C VAL A 42 12.75 -13.22 0.88
N HIS A 43 12.53 -14.55 0.90
CA HIS A 43 11.47 -15.19 1.67
C HIS A 43 12.11 -15.99 2.82
N VAL A 44 11.64 -15.74 4.04
CA VAL A 44 11.98 -16.52 5.23
C VAL A 44 10.68 -17.17 5.73
N GLY A 45 10.50 -18.45 5.39
CA GLY A 45 9.33 -19.21 5.82
C GLY A 45 9.36 -19.49 7.32
N VAL A 46 8.17 -19.53 7.93
CA VAL A 46 7.96 -19.90 9.34
C VAL A 46 6.91 -21.03 9.37
N PRO A 47 7.27 -22.27 8.97
CA PRO A 47 6.31 -23.33 8.72
C PRO A 47 5.46 -23.70 9.94
N GLN A 48 6.02 -23.61 11.15
CA GLN A 48 5.32 -23.91 12.40
C GLN A 48 4.12 -22.97 12.67
N HIS A 49 4.02 -21.86 11.96
CA HIS A 49 2.99 -20.85 12.14
C HIS A 49 2.25 -20.50 10.84
N ASP A 50 2.45 -21.29 9.78
CA ASP A 50 1.97 -20.98 8.42
C ASP A 50 2.34 -19.55 7.97
N GLY A 51 3.48 -19.05 8.45
CA GLY A 51 3.91 -17.68 8.30
C GLY A 51 5.04 -17.52 7.30
N VAL A 52 5.25 -16.28 6.84
CA VAL A 52 6.41 -15.90 6.03
C VAL A 52 6.81 -14.47 6.32
N SER A 53 8.11 -14.20 6.38
CA SER A 53 8.69 -12.87 6.39
C SER A 53 9.38 -12.58 5.06
N LEU A 54 9.15 -11.40 4.52
CA LEU A 54 9.62 -10.92 3.23
C LEU A 54 10.53 -9.71 3.43
N PHE A 55 11.69 -9.73 2.78
CA PHE A 55 12.63 -8.61 2.76
C PHE A 55 12.71 -8.06 1.35
N MET A 56 12.36 -6.78 1.21
CA MET A 56 12.18 -6.12 -0.09
C MET A 56 13.01 -4.82 -0.12
N PRO A 57 14.32 -4.90 -0.43
CA PRO A 57 15.14 -3.70 -0.63
C PRO A 57 14.91 -3.11 -2.03
N ALA A 58 15.01 -1.79 -2.13
CA ALA A 58 14.95 -1.07 -3.39
C ALA A 58 15.77 0.24 -3.30
N LEU A 59 16.37 0.62 -4.42
CA LEU A 59 16.97 1.93 -4.66
C LEU A 59 16.41 2.51 -5.95
N LEU A 60 15.88 3.74 -5.89
CA LEU A 60 15.60 4.54 -7.08
C LEU A 60 16.82 5.41 -7.40
N HIS A 61 17.43 5.26 -8.57
CA HIS A 61 18.71 5.94 -8.87
C HIS A 61 18.56 7.45 -9.02
N GLN A 62 17.42 7.93 -9.53
CA GLN A 62 17.25 9.36 -9.81
C GLN A 62 17.01 10.19 -8.56
N SER A 63 16.25 9.66 -7.60
CA SER A 63 15.91 10.35 -6.35
C SER A 63 16.83 9.99 -5.19
N GLY A 64 17.63 8.93 -5.31
CA GLY A 64 18.44 8.42 -4.21
C GLY A 64 17.65 7.62 -3.17
N ASP A 65 16.36 7.36 -3.39
CA ASP A 65 15.50 6.73 -2.38
C ASP A 65 15.92 5.27 -2.12
N LEU A 66 16.68 5.05 -1.04
CA LEU A 66 17.10 3.75 -0.56
C LEU A 66 16.24 3.30 0.62
N ALA A 67 15.52 2.20 0.46
CA ALA A 67 14.72 1.63 1.53
C ALA A 67 14.69 0.11 1.51
N VAL A 68 14.42 -0.47 2.68
CA VAL A 68 14.10 -1.89 2.82
C VAL A 68 12.79 -2.04 3.59
N LYS A 69 11.86 -2.79 3.00
CA LYS A 69 10.66 -3.24 3.71
C LYS A 69 10.88 -4.63 4.30
N VAL A 70 10.58 -4.77 5.57
CA VAL A 70 10.41 -6.06 6.24
C VAL A 70 8.91 -6.23 6.48
N VAL A 71 8.30 -7.24 5.86
CA VAL A 71 6.86 -7.49 6.00
C VAL A 71 6.60 -8.97 6.22
N SER A 72 5.74 -9.26 7.18
CA SER A 72 5.36 -10.61 7.60
C SER A 72 3.89 -10.85 7.31
N VAL A 73 3.59 -12.04 6.78
CA VAL A 73 2.23 -12.51 6.51
C VAL A 73 1.98 -13.74 7.38
N PHE A 74 1.04 -13.61 8.32
CA PHE A 74 0.68 -14.63 9.31
C PHE A 74 -0.85 -14.81 9.29
N PRO A 75 -1.37 -15.81 8.54
CA PRO A 75 -2.80 -15.98 8.31
C PRO A 75 -3.64 -16.13 9.58
N HIS A 76 -3.06 -16.72 10.63
CA HIS A 76 -3.76 -17.01 11.90
C HIS A 76 -3.73 -15.87 12.92
N ASN A 77 -3.05 -14.76 12.63
CA ASN A 77 -2.98 -13.60 13.53
C ASN A 77 -4.34 -13.02 13.97
N PRO A 78 -5.41 -13.03 13.14
CA PRO A 78 -6.72 -12.56 13.56
C PRO A 78 -7.27 -13.30 14.79
N THR A 79 -6.91 -14.57 15.00
CA THR A 79 -7.30 -15.34 16.21
C THR A 79 -6.67 -14.78 17.49
N LYS A 80 -5.62 -13.97 17.36
CA LYS A 80 -4.88 -13.31 18.44
C LYS A 80 -5.18 -11.80 18.52
N GLY A 81 -6.15 -11.31 17.74
CA GLY A 81 -6.43 -9.87 17.64
C GLY A 81 -5.36 -9.07 16.88
N LEU A 82 -4.50 -9.72 16.10
CA LEU A 82 -3.43 -9.06 15.33
C LEU A 82 -3.76 -9.03 13.82
N PRO A 83 -3.24 -8.06 13.06
CA PRO A 83 -3.35 -8.04 11.61
C PRO A 83 -2.65 -9.24 10.96
N VAL A 84 -3.15 -9.70 9.80
CA VAL A 84 -2.48 -10.72 8.97
C VAL A 84 -1.12 -10.23 8.47
N ILE A 85 -1.03 -8.94 8.11
CA ILE A 85 0.17 -8.31 7.58
C ILE A 85 0.74 -7.35 8.63
N ASN A 86 1.99 -7.55 9.01
CA ASN A 86 2.73 -6.65 9.91
C ASN A 86 4.07 -6.33 9.27
N GLY A 87 4.63 -5.16 9.51
CA GLY A 87 5.92 -4.84 8.95
C GLY A 87 6.38 -3.42 9.23
N VAL A 88 7.60 -3.13 8.80
CA VAL A 88 8.23 -1.82 8.88
C VAL A 88 8.97 -1.51 7.59
N VAL A 89 9.17 -0.23 7.32
CA VAL A 89 10.05 0.25 6.26
C VAL A 89 11.17 1.06 6.87
N LEU A 90 12.40 0.65 6.60
CA LEU A 90 13.61 1.37 6.98
C LEU A 90 14.11 2.17 5.78
N VAL A 91 14.24 3.48 5.95
CA VAL A 91 14.86 4.39 4.99
C VAL A 91 16.30 4.61 5.38
N LEU A 92 17.20 4.50 4.41
CA LEU A 92 18.63 4.66 4.57
C LEU A 92 19.08 5.85 3.72
N ASP A 93 20.06 6.58 4.21
CA ASP A 93 20.79 7.55 3.39
C ASP A 93 21.63 6.78 2.36
N GLU A 94 21.44 7.01 1.05
CA GLU A 94 22.13 6.20 0.04
C GLU A 94 23.63 6.46 -0.03
N THR A 95 24.09 7.61 0.48
CA THR A 95 25.51 8.01 0.43
C THR A 95 26.32 7.47 1.61
N THR A 96 25.70 7.38 2.78
CA THR A 96 26.38 7.00 4.04
C THR A 96 25.90 5.67 4.62
N GLY A 97 24.75 5.16 4.16
CA GLY A 97 24.08 3.98 4.74
C GLY A 97 23.47 4.23 6.12
N VAL A 98 23.48 5.47 6.62
CA VAL A 98 22.95 5.81 7.95
C VAL A 98 21.41 5.71 7.93
N PRO A 99 20.79 4.99 8.89
CA PRO A 99 19.34 4.97 9.07
C PRO A 99 18.75 6.38 9.26
N ARG A 100 17.72 6.71 8.48
CA ARG A 100 17.04 8.02 8.51
C ARG A 100 15.65 7.93 9.12
N ALA A 101 14.88 6.91 8.75
CA ALA A 101 13.53 6.72 9.28
C ALA A 101 13.14 5.24 9.38
N LEU A 102 12.35 4.91 10.40
CA LEU A 102 11.63 3.64 10.53
C LEU A 102 10.13 3.94 10.55
N MET A 103 9.39 3.38 9.61
CA MET A 103 7.98 3.69 9.40
C MET A 103 7.11 2.46 9.56
N ASP A 104 5.88 2.64 10.04
CA ASP A 104 4.87 1.59 10.04
C ASP A 104 4.65 1.04 8.61
N GLY A 105 4.96 -0.23 8.43
CA GLY A 105 4.89 -0.89 7.13
C GLY A 105 3.50 -1.40 6.77
N GLY A 106 2.60 -1.53 7.75
CA GLY A 106 1.22 -1.96 7.53
C GLY A 106 0.43 -0.90 6.77
N SER A 107 0.36 0.31 7.32
CA SER A 107 -0.29 1.47 6.71
C SER A 107 0.35 1.83 5.37
N LEU A 108 1.68 1.93 5.31
CA LEU A 108 2.38 2.25 4.07
C LEU A 108 2.15 1.19 2.99
N THR A 109 2.09 -0.10 3.36
CA THR A 109 1.75 -1.18 2.41
C THR A 109 0.32 -1.04 1.90
N ALA A 110 -0.65 -0.68 2.74
CA ALA A 110 -2.02 -0.47 2.29
C ALA A 110 -2.13 0.72 1.32
N ILE A 111 -1.53 1.87 1.67
CA ILE A 111 -1.54 3.09 0.84
C ILE A 111 -0.89 2.81 -0.51
N ARG A 112 0.35 2.31 -0.53
CA ARG A 112 1.06 2.09 -1.80
C ARG A 112 0.37 1.04 -2.66
N THR A 113 -0.24 0.00 -2.07
CA THR A 113 -0.96 -1.02 -2.85
C THR A 113 -2.18 -0.44 -3.54
N GLY A 114 -2.95 0.41 -2.84
CA GLY A 114 -4.03 1.19 -3.45
C GLY A 114 -3.50 2.13 -4.54
N ALA A 115 -2.45 2.89 -4.23
CA ALA A 115 -1.85 3.85 -5.14
C ALA A 115 -1.33 3.25 -6.45
N VAL A 116 -0.77 2.03 -6.44
CA VAL A 116 -0.41 1.31 -7.67
C VAL A 116 -1.64 1.09 -8.54
N SER A 117 -2.74 0.64 -7.96
CA SER A 117 -4.00 0.48 -8.70
C SER A 117 -4.58 1.80 -9.16
N GLY A 118 -4.46 2.87 -8.37
CA GLY A 118 -4.82 4.22 -8.77
C GLY A 118 -4.02 4.70 -9.99
N ALA A 119 -2.70 4.51 -9.98
CA ALA A 119 -1.84 4.83 -11.12
C ALA A 119 -2.20 4.03 -12.38
N ALA A 120 -2.44 2.73 -12.23
CA ALA A 120 -2.89 1.88 -13.33
C ALA A 120 -4.27 2.28 -13.85
N THR A 121 -5.22 2.56 -12.95
CA THR A 121 -6.56 3.03 -13.30
C THR A 121 -6.47 4.34 -14.06
N ASP A 122 -5.63 5.27 -13.61
CA ASP A 122 -5.49 6.57 -14.23
C ASP A 122 -5.02 6.47 -15.69
N LEU A 123 -4.05 5.59 -15.94
CA LEU A 123 -3.46 5.40 -17.27
C LEU A 123 -4.30 4.49 -18.20
N LEU A 124 -5.05 3.53 -17.65
CA LEU A 124 -5.61 2.42 -18.43
C LEU A 124 -7.14 2.36 -18.43
N ALA A 125 -7.81 2.88 -17.41
CA ALA A 125 -9.27 2.84 -17.35
C ALA A 125 -9.88 3.94 -18.23
N ASN A 126 -11.10 3.70 -18.74
CA ASN A 126 -11.89 4.70 -19.45
C ASN A 126 -11.93 6.01 -18.63
N PRO A 127 -11.56 7.18 -19.20
CA PRO A 127 -11.59 8.45 -18.49
C PRO A 127 -13.01 8.81 -17.99
N ASP A 128 -14.05 8.34 -18.66
CA ASP A 128 -15.46 8.59 -18.32
C ASP A 128 -16.06 7.52 -17.38
N ALA A 129 -15.23 6.61 -16.83
CA ALA A 129 -15.71 5.60 -15.90
C ALA A 129 -16.28 6.26 -14.63
N SER A 130 -17.56 6.02 -14.36
CA SER A 130 -18.31 6.59 -13.23
C SER A 130 -18.76 5.55 -12.19
N SER A 131 -18.43 4.28 -12.40
CA SER A 131 -18.75 3.20 -11.45
C SER A 131 -17.56 2.28 -11.22
N VAL A 132 -17.43 1.76 -10.00
CA VAL A 132 -16.39 0.79 -9.61
C VAL A 132 -17.00 -0.41 -8.90
N ALA A 133 -16.48 -1.60 -9.19
CA ALA A 133 -16.81 -2.82 -8.48
C ALA A 133 -15.64 -3.24 -7.58
N ILE A 134 -15.92 -3.48 -6.30
CA ILE A 134 -14.99 -3.98 -5.30
C ILE A 134 -15.35 -5.43 -4.99
N ILE A 135 -14.47 -6.36 -5.37
CA ILE A 135 -14.62 -7.79 -5.13
C ILE A 135 -13.70 -8.18 -3.97
N GLY A 136 -14.29 -8.38 -2.79
CA GLY A 136 -13.62 -8.59 -1.52
C GLY A 136 -13.59 -7.32 -0.67
N SER A 137 -14.02 -7.42 0.59
CA SER A 137 -14.17 -6.29 1.53
C SER A 137 -13.09 -6.24 2.63
N GLY A 138 -11.88 -6.72 2.32
CA GLY A 138 -10.75 -6.75 3.26
C GLY A 138 -10.02 -5.42 3.43
N VAL A 139 -8.92 -5.42 4.19
CA VAL A 139 -8.14 -4.21 4.53
C VAL A 139 -7.71 -3.41 3.29
N GLN A 140 -7.29 -4.09 2.22
CA GLN A 140 -6.83 -3.43 0.99
C GLN A 140 -7.97 -2.79 0.18
N ALA A 141 -9.21 -3.26 0.34
CA ALA A 141 -10.35 -2.75 -0.44
C ALA A 141 -10.58 -1.25 -0.22
N ARG A 142 -10.26 -0.75 0.98
CA ARG A 142 -10.39 0.66 1.33
C ARG A 142 -9.46 1.54 0.51
N THR A 143 -8.16 1.25 0.51
CA THR A 143 -7.18 2.04 -0.22
C THR A 143 -7.28 1.84 -1.74
N GLN A 144 -7.74 0.67 -2.19
CA GLN A 144 -8.09 0.44 -3.60
C GLN A 144 -9.23 1.36 -4.06
N LEU A 145 -10.32 1.41 -3.30
CA LEU A 145 -11.47 2.26 -3.61
C LEU A 145 -11.08 3.74 -3.55
N GLU A 146 -10.39 4.17 -2.50
CA GLU A 146 -9.90 5.54 -2.35
C GLU A 146 -9.02 5.95 -3.55
N ALA A 147 -8.10 5.09 -3.98
CA ALA A 147 -7.22 5.36 -5.11
C ALA A 147 -7.98 5.51 -6.44
N VAL A 148 -8.98 4.66 -6.70
CA VAL A 148 -9.82 4.77 -7.90
C VAL A 148 -10.64 6.06 -7.87
N CYS A 149 -11.31 6.35 -6.74
CA CYS A 149 -12.08 7.59 -6.57
C CYS A 149 -11.20 8.85 -6.61
N THR A 150 -9.91 8.74 -6.32
CA THR A 150 -8.96 9.86 -6.44
C THR A 150 -8.71 10.25 -7.90
N VAL A 151 -8.77 9.29 -8.83
CA VAL A 151 -8.41 9.50 -10.25
C VAL A 151 -9.61 9.43 -11.20
N ARG A 152 -10.79 9.04 -10.73
CA ARG A 152 -12.03 8.99 -11.51
C ARG A 152 -13.20 9.57 -10.71
N GLN A 153 -14.13 10.20 -11.44
CA GLN A 153 -15.37 10.74 -10.87
C GLN A 153 -16.39 9.61 -10.67
N ILE A 154 -16.15 8.77 -9.66
CA ILE A 154 -17.01 7.64 -9.33
C ILE A 154 -18.27 8.14 -8.61
N THR A 155 -19.44 7.78 -9.15
CA THR A 155 -20.76 8.07 -8.57
C THR A 155 -21.45 6.83 -8.03
N ALA A 156 -20.97 5.63 -8.36
CA ALA A 156 -21.55 4.37 -7.89
C ALA A 156 -20.46 3.34 -7.53
N VAL A 157 -20.59 2.74 -6.35
CA VAL A 157 -19.69 1.69 -5.85
C VAL A 157 -20.50 0.42 -5.61
N TYR A 158 -20.10 -0.67 -6.25
CA TYR A 158 -20.70 -1.99 -6.05
C TYR A 158 -19.73 -2.87 -5.25
N VAL A 159 -20.17 -3.43 -4.13
CA VAL A 159 -19.32 -4.24 -3.26
C VAL A 159 -19.84 -5.67 -3.21
N TYR A 160 -18.96 -6.63 -3.47
CA TYR A 160 -19.22 -8.05 -3.28
C TYR A 160 -18.23 -8.64 -2.28
N SER A 161 -18.73 -9.49 -1.38
CA SER A 161 -17.93 -10.32 -0.48
C SER A 161 -18.68 -11.62 -0.22
N PRO A 162 -18.00 -12.76 -0.01
CA PRO A 162 -18.68 -14.03 0.32
C PRO A 162 -19.57 -13.92 1.56
N ASN A 163 -19.22 -13.02 2.49
CA ASN A 163 -20.06 -12.65 3.62
C ASN A 163 -20.70 -11.29 3.35
N ARG A 164 -22.04 -11.26 3.27
CA ARG A 164 -22.83 -10.05 3.01
C ARG A 164 -22.64 -8.98 4.09
N ASP A 165 -22.62 -9.36 5.36
CA ASP A 165 -22.45 -8.43 6.48
C ASP A 165 -21.09 -7.69 6.38
N HIS A 166 -20.05 -8.39 5.91
CA HIS A 166 -18.75 -7.75 5.65
C HIS A 166 -18.79 -6.76 4.49
N ALA A 167 -19.59 -7.01 3.45
CA ALA A 167 -19.76 -6.08 2.34
C ALA A 167 -20.53 -4.83 2.78
N GLU A 168 -21.62 -5.02 3.53
CA GLU A 168 -22.44 -3.93 4.08
C GLU A 168 -21.66 -3.08 5.08
N ALA A 169 -20.92 -3.70 6.00
CA ALA A 169 -20.06 -3.00 6.96
C ALA A 169 -18.93 -2.22 6.26
N PHE A 170 -18.34 -2.78 5.20
CA PHE A 170 -17.36 -2.07 4.39
C PHE A 170 -17.98 -0.84 3.71
N ALA A 171 -19.12 -1.01 3.03
CA ALA A 171 -19.81 0.06 2.33
C ALA A 171 -20.19 1.20 3.29
N ALA A 172 -20.82 0.87 4.42
CA ALA A 172 -21.18 1.85 5.46
C ALA A 172 -19.97 2.60 6.03
N ALA A 173 -18.83 1.91 6.19
CA ALA A 173 -17.62 2.52 6.72
C ALA A 173 -16.81 3.30 5.68
N ALA A 174 -17.09 3.15 4.38
CA ALA A 174 -16.36 3.81 3.30
C ALA A 174 -17.15 4.99 2.70
N ALA A 175 -18.48 4.90 2.65
CA ALA A 175 -19.33 5.90 2.04
C ALA A 175 -19.10 7.31 2.62
N GLY A 176 -19.00 8.30 1.73
CA GLY A 176 -18.78 9.71 2.09
C GLY A 176 -17.41 10.04 2.70
N ARG A 177 -16.44 9.11 2.71
CA ARG A 177 -15.07 9.37 3.19
C ARG A 177 -14.17 9.82 2.04
N GLY A 178 -13.65 11.03 2.14
CA GLY A 178 -12.74 11.57 1.13
C GLY A 178 -13.45 11.65 -0.24
N PRO A 179 -12.88 11.08 -1.31
CA PRO A 179 -13.49 11.13 -2.64
C PRO A 179 -14.54 10.03 -2.89
N ILE A 180 -14.85 9.18 -1.90
CA ILE A 180 -15.76 8.05 -2.06
C ILE A 180 -17.23 8.54 -1.94
N PRO A 181 -18.11 8.22 -2.92
CA PRO A 181 -19.51 8.65 -2.91
C PRO A 181 -20.33 7.99 -1.79
#